data_AF-A0A9D4H877-F1
#
_entry.id   AF-A0A9D4H877-F1
#
_cell.length_a   1.000
_cell.length_b   1.000
_cell.length_c   1.000
_cell.angle_alpha   90.00
_cell.angle_beta   90.00
_cell.angle_gamma   90.00
#
_symmetry.space_group_name_H-M   'P 1'
#
loop_
_entity.id
_entity.type
_entity.pdbx_description
1 polymer ?
#
loop_
_entity_poly.entity_id
_entity_poly.type
_entity_poly.pdbx_seq_one_letter_code
_entity_poly.pdbx_strand_id
1 'polypeptide(L)' 'MGMNLLINVAQRKTRGPKTEAGIDLPSSRGFMDDLTLLTTTHVQARWMLTALTDVASWENEVQGSQIQSPSH' A
#
# COMPACT_ATOMS: atom_id res chain seq x y z
N MET A 1 5.74 -8.69 8.53
CA MET A 1 6.58 -8.09 7.46
C MET A 1 5.74 -7.63 6.24
N GLY A 2 4.44 -7.29 6.40
CA GLY A 2 3.57 -6.91 5.28
C GLY A 2 3.58 -5.42 4.92
N MET A 3 3.71 -4.52 5.90
CA MET A 3 3.59 -3.07 5.65
C MET A 3 4.71 -2.46 4.82
N ASN A 4 5.95 -2.92 4.96
CA ASN A 4 7.05 -2.46 4.12
C ASN A 4 6.87 -2.87 2.64
N LEU A 5 6.18 -3.98 2.36
CA LEU A 5 5.82 -4.38 1.01
C LEU A 5 4.74 -3.44 0.44
N LEU A 6 3.71 -3.12 1.24
CA LEU A 6 2.65 -2.18 0.86
C LEU A 6 3.20 -0.77 0.56
N ILE A 7 4.10 -0.28 1.40
CA ILE A 7 4.80 1.02 1.21
C ILE A 7 5.60 1.00 -0.10
N ASN A 8 6.38 -0.04 -0.37
CA ASN A 8 7.17 -0.15 -1.59
C ASN A 8 6.30 -0.19 -2.87
N VAL A 9 5.17 -0.91 -2.82
CA VAL A 9 4.23 -0.97 -3.96
C VAL A 9 3.56 0.39 -4.20
N ALA A 10 3.13 1.07 -3.14
CA ALA A 10 2.55 2.40 -3.22
C ALA A 10 3.56 3.46 -3.73
N GLN A 11 4.81 3.39 -3.29
CA GLN A 11 5.90 4.27 -3.75
C GLN A 11 6.18 4.14 -5.25
N ARG A 12 6.13 2.93 -5.83
CA ARG A 12 6.34 2.74 -7.28
C ARG A 12 5.30 3.44 -8.14
N LYS A 13 4.08 3.62 -7.63
CA LYS A 13 2.97 4.24 -8.37
C LYS A 13 2.80 5.72 -8.08
N THR A 14 3.56 6.30 -7.14
CA THR A 14 3.32 7.68 -6.68
C THR A 14 4.57 8.43 -6.27
N ARG A 15 4.62 9.71 -6.63
CA ARG A 15 5.49 10.70 -6.02
C ARG A 15 4.66 11.51 -5.02
N GLY A 16 5.25 11.84 -3.87
CA GLY A 16 4.53 12.61 -2.87
C GLY A 16 4.33 14.05 -3.32
N PRO A 17 3.41 14.77 -2.67
CA PRO A 17 3.09 16.15 -3.03
C PRO A 17 4.31 17.05 -2.84
N LYS A 18 4.49 17.96 -3.80
CA LYS A 18 5.55 18.96 -3.77
C LYS A 18 5.11 20.14 -2.92
N THR A 19 5.90 20.46 -1.92
CA THR A 19 5.71 21.64 -1.08
C THR A 19 5.95 22.93 -1.88
N GLU A 20 5.48 24.07 -1.38
CA GLU A 20 5.74 25.39 -1.98
C GLU A 20 7.23 25.73 -2.06
N ALA A 21 8.05 25.17 -1.17
CA ALA A 21 9.51 25.26 -1.18
C ALA A 21 10.18 24.38 -2.24
N GLY A 22 9.41 23.67 -3.07
CA GLY A 22 9.92 22.79 -4.12
C GLY A 22 10.44 21.44 -3.63
N ILE A 23 10.23 21.09 -2.36
CA ILE A 23 10.63 19.81 -1.76
C ILE A 23 9.51 18.79 -1.97
N ASP A 24 9.85 17.60 -2.47
CA ASP A 24 8.91 16.48 -2.56
C ASP A 24 8.75 15.79 -1.20
N LEU A 25 7.51 15.67 -0.72
CA LEU A 25 7.22 14.89 0.48
C LEU A 25 7.25 13.39 0.18
N PRO A 26 7.41 12.52 1.20
CA PRO A 26 7.23 11.08 1.02
C PRO A 26 5.79 10.79 0.58
N SER A 27 5.59 9.95 -0.43
CA SER A 27 4.25 9.56 -0.88
C SER A 27 3.52 8.63 0.09
N SER A 28 4.27 7.94 0.94
CA SER A 28 3.73 7.04 1.95
C SER A 28 4.64 7.00 3.19
N ARG A 29 4.01 6.84 4.36
CA ARG A 29 4.67 6.61 5.64
C ARG A 29 3.86 5.59 6.43
N GLY A 30 4.48 4.47 6.80
CA GLY A 30 3.90 3.53 7.76
C GLY A 30 4.42 3.80 9.17
N PHE A 31 3.54 3.64 10.16
CA PHE A 31 3.91 3.63 11.57
C PHE A 31 3.03 2.61 12.30
N MET A 32 3.64 1.60 12.93
CA MET A 32 2.91 0.46 13.50
C MET A 32 1.97 -0.19 12.47
N ASP A 33 0.66 -0.16 12.70
CA ASP A 33 -0.40 -0.69 11.83
C ASP A 33 -1.07 0.38 10.95
N ASP A 34 -0.64 1.64 11.09
CA ASP A 34 -1.19 2.77 10.35
C ASP A 34 -0.36 3.07 9.09
N LEU A 35 -1.04 3.27 7.96
CA LEU A 35 -0.46 3.71 6.70
C LEU A 35 -1.01 5.08 6.30
N THR A 36 -0.14 6.09 6.25
CA THR A 36 -0.46 7.42 5.71
C THR A 36 -0.05 7.51 4.26
N LEU A 37 -0.97 7.93 3.39
CA LEU A 37 -0.73 8.19 1.97
C LEU A 37 -0.91 9.67 1.66
N LEU A 38 0.02 10.23 0.89
CA LEU A 38 0.03 11.63 0.50
C LEU A 38 -0.05 11.73 -1.02
N THR A 39 -1.09 12.39 -1.52
CA THR A 39 -1.36 12.56 -2.96
C THR A 39 -1.75 13.98 -3.29
N THR A 40 -1.46 14.45 -4.51
CA THR A 40 -1.87 15.78 -4.97
C THR A 40 -3.30 15.81 -5.48
N THR A 41 -3.87 14.66 -5.85
CA THR A 41 -5.22 14.57 -6.41
C THR A 41 -5.98 13.36 -5.88
N HIS A 42 -7.30 13.45 -5.85
CA HIS A 42 -8.17 12.35 -5.44
C HIS A 42 -8.09 11.14 -6.41
N VAL A 43 -7.77 11.36 -7.68
CA VAL A 43 -7.57 10.27 -8.67
C VAL A 43 -6.36 9.41 -8.29
N GLN A 44 -5.25 10.04 -7.90
CA GLN A 44 -4.06 9.32 -7.43
C GLN A 44 -4.33 8.55 -6.14
N ALA A 45 -5.08 9.14 -5.20
CA ALA A 45 -5.50 8.46 -3.97
C ALA A 45 -6.27 7.18 -4.29
N ARG A 46 -7.23 7.25 -5.24
CA ARG A 46 -8.00 6.07 -5.68
C ARG A 46 -7.10 4.97 -6.25
N TRP A 47 -6.13 5.30 -7.10
CA TRP A 47 -5.21 4.30 -7.66
C TRP A 47 -4.34 3.63 -6.60
N MET A 48 -3.85 4.38 -5.61
CA MET A 48 -3.11 3.82 -4.49
C MET A 48 -3.97 2.86 -3.67
N LEU A 49 -5.19 3.27 -3.33
CA LEU A 49 -6.12 2.44 -2.56
C LEU A 49 -6.46 1.14 -3.31
N THR A 50 -6.74 1.21 -4.61
CA THR A 50 -6.96 0.01 -5.43
C THR A 50 -5.76 -0.93 -5.40
N ALA A 51 -4.55 -0.40 -5.61
CA ALA A 51 -3.34 -1.24 -5.57
C ALA A 51 -3.09 -1.87 -4.19
N LEU A 52 -3.43 -1.18 -3.10
CA LEU A 52 -3.34 -1.73 -1.75
C LEU A 52 -4.39 -2.82 -1.50
N THR A 53 -5.61 -2.63 -1.98
CA THR A 53 -6.67 -3.65 -1.91
C THR A 53 -6.28 -4.90 -2.69
N ASP A 54 -5.66 -4.78 -3.86
CA ASP A 54 -5.21 -5.93 -4.65
C ASP A 54 -4.17 -6.75 -3.88
N VAL A 55 -3.20 -6.09 -3.25
CA VAL A 55 -2.15 -6.76 -2.46
C VAL A 55 -2.74 -7.40 -1.19
N ALA A 56 -3.63 -6.71 -0.49
CA ALA A 56 -4.29 -7.25 0.70
C ALA A 56 -5.22 -8.42 0.38
N SER A 57 -5.87 -8.41 -0.79
CA SER A 57 -6.72 -9.51 -1.25
C SER A 57 -5.90 -10.77 -1.55
N TRP A 58 -4.67 -10.60 -2.08
CA TRP A 58 -3.75 -11.71 -2.31
C TRP A 58 -3.35 -12.40 -1.00
N GLU A 59 -3.17 -11.65 0.08
CA GLU A 59 -2.86 -12.22 1.40
C GLU A 59 -4.02 -13.09 1.94
N ASN A 60 -5.27 -12.66 1.70
CA ASN A 60 -6.46 -13.42 2.08
C ASN A 60 -6.65 -14.70 1.26
N GLU A 61 -6.36 -14.68 -0.04
CA GLU A 61 -6.43 -15.87 -0.90
C GLU A 61 -5.34 -16.90 -0.55
N VAL A 62 -4.13 -16.43 -0.25
CA VAL A 62 -3.02 -17.27 0.22
C VAL A 62 -3.34 -17.92 1.58
N GLN A 63 -3.97 -17.21 2.51
CA GLN A 63 -4.37 -17.78 3.81
C GLN A 63 -5.53 -18.78 3.69
N GLY A 64 -6.51 -18.54 2.81
CA GLY A 64 -7.57 -19.52 2.52
C GLY A 64 -7.04 -20.84 1.93
N SER A 65 -5.94 -20.77 1.17
CA SER A 65 -5.30 -21.92 0.53
C SER A 65 -4.46 -22.77 1.50
N GLN A 66 -3.91 -22.18 2.57
CA GLN A 66 -3.09 -22.89 3.56
C GLN A 66 -3.92 -23.63 4.62
N ILE A 67 -5.20 -23.29 4.79
CA ILE A 67 -6.10 -23.97 5.76
C ILE A 67 -6.65 -25.29 5.19
N GLN A 68 -6.54 -25.52 3.88
CA GLN A 68 -6.91 -26.78 3.23
C GLN A 68 -5.69 -27.69 3.00
N SER A 69 -4.97 -28.05 4.06
CA SER A 69 -4.10 -29.25 4.01
C SER A 69 -4.93 -30.46 4.46
N PRO A 70 -4.98 -31.55 3.67
CA PRO A 70 -5.80 -32.71 4.02
C PRO A 70 -5.20 -33.39 5.26
N SER A 71 -6.04 -33.63 6.26
CA SER A 71 -5.72 -34.52 7.37
C SER A 71 -5.45 -35.92 6.81
N HIS A 72 -4.20 -36.40 6.97
CA HIS A 72 -3.84 -37.80 6.76
C HIS A 72 -4.43 -38.67 7.88
#